data_AF-A0A1Q8G361-F1
#
_entry.id   AF-A0A1Q8G361-F1
#
_cell.length_a   1.000
_cell.length_b   1.000
_cell.length_c   1.000
_cell.angle_alpha   90.00
_cell.angle_beta   90.00
_cell.angle_gamma   90.00
#
_symmetry.space_group_name_H-M   'P 1'
#
loop_
_entity.id
_entity.type
_entity.pdbx_description
1 polymer ?
#
loop_
_entity_poly.entity_id
_entity_poly.type
_entity_poly.pdbx_seq_one_letter_code
_entity_poly.pdbx_strand_id
1 'polypeptide(L)'
;MIPHHPFNDDLQSALDSDQAYALLPSGSWMEGGCTLLATALQQLIPNSQLYSVGRLGEGIPDHTVLCVDIEGEPYYIDYDGLHTGYEMRLKVNHEWNIKNPTMELADQTLLDSHGMTDYCRSAPALAKIISAQIGPIDSERLSPAWSEEHTETHAPS
;
A
#
# COMPACT_ATOMS: atom_id res chain seq x y z
N MET A 1 -7.16 16.28 -2.97
CA MET A 1 -7.47 15.98 -1.56
C MET A 1 -7.86 14.53 -1.58
N ILE A 2 -7.00 13.65 -1.02
CA ILE A 2 -7.30 12.22 -0.95
C ILE A 2 -8.41 12.07 0.10
N PRO A 3 -9.52 11.35 -0.19
CA PRO A 3 -10.55 11.09 0.80
C PRO A 3 -9.94 10.44 2.04
N HIS A 4 -10.31 10.92 3.23
CA HIS A 4 -9.85 10.33 4.48
C HIS A 4 -10.56 8.98 4.68
N HIS A 5 -9.81 7.88 4.61
CA HIS A 5 -10.33 6.53 4.78
C HIS A 5 -9.71 5.92 6.06
N PRO A 6 -10.49 5.38 7.03
CA PRO A 6 -9.93 4.90 8.30
C PRO A 6 -8.86 3.82 8.17
N PHE A 7 -9.00 2.95 7.16
CA PHE A 7 -7.94 2.00 6.79
C PHE A 7 -6.57 2.66 6.61
N ASN A 8 -6.50 3.88 6.07
CA ASN A 8 -5.23 4.57 5.85
C ASN A 8 -4.56 4.90 7.19
N ASP A 9 -5.32 5.40 8.17
CA ASP A 9 -4.79 5.71 9.50
C ASP A 9 -4.37 4.45 10.26
N ASP A 10 -5.20 3.40 10.20
CA ASP A 10 -4.90 2.12 10.83
C ASP A 10 -3.64 1.48 10.22
N LEU A 11 -3.50 1.59 8.90
CA LEU A 11 -2.32 1.12 8.18
C LEU A 11 -1.09 1.91 8.60
N GLN A 12 -1.13 3.25 8.52
CA GLN A 12 0.00 4.09 8.92
C GLN A 12 0.40 3.84 10.37
N SER A 13 -0.55 3.75 11.30
CA SER A 13 -0.30 3.43 12.71
C SER A 13 0.45 2.10 12.87
N ALA A 14 0.06 1.06 12.12
CA ALA A 14 0.75 -0.23 12.15
C ALA A 14 2.17 -0.14 11.57
N LEU A 15 2.34 0.60 10.47
CA LEU A 15 3.62 0.79 9.79
C LEU A 15 4.57 1.71 10.55
N ASP A 16 4.04 2.63 11.36
CA ASP A 16 4.83 3.56 12.17
C ASP A 16 5.30 2.96 13.51
N SER A 17 4.97 1.69 13.77
CA SER A 17 5.43 1.00 14.96
C SER A 17 6.93 0.67 14.91
N ASP A 18 7.61 0.72 16.06
CA ASP A 18 9.02 0.32 16.19
C ASP A 18 9.28 -1.10 15.65
N GLN A 19 8.28 -1.99 15.79
CA GLN A 19 8.36 -3.37 15.28
C GLN A 19 8.39 -3.43 13.76
N ALA A 20 7.61 -2.58 13.07
CA ALA A 20 7.61 -2.49 11.62
C ALA A 20 8.91 -1.84 11.10
N TYR A 21 9.36 -0.76 11.73
CA TYR A 21 10.65 -0.13 11.39
C TYR A 21 11.85 -1.06 11.59
N ALA A 22 11.81 -1.96 12.59
CA ALA A 22 12.85 -2.97 12.80
C ALA A 22 12.96 -4.01 11.67
N LEU A 23 11.96 -4.11 10.79
CA LEU A 23 12.00 -4.96 9.60
C LEU A 23 12.58 -4.25 8.38
N LEU A 24 12.76 -2.93 8.45
CA LEU A 24 13.33 -2.13 7.37
C LEU A 24 14.87 -2.16 7.43
N PRO A 25 15.55 -2.28 6.29
CA PRO A 25 17.01 -2.38 6.23
C PRO A 25 17.73 -1.10 6.64
N SER A 26 17.18 0.04 6.26
CA SER A 26 17.75 1.37 6.48
C SER A 26 16.86 2.25 7.35
N GLY A 27 15.80 1.66 7.94
CA GLY A 27 14.85 2.38 8.79
C GLY A 27 13.93 3.32 8.04
N SER A 28 13.80 3.21 6.71
CA SER A 28 12.91 4.05 5.90
C SER A 28 12.07 3.23 4.92
N TRP A 29 10.79 3.59 4.80
CA TRP A 29 9.88 3.01 3.82
C TRP A 29 10.25 3.35 2.36
N MET A 30 11.05 4.40 2.16
CA MET A 30 11.50 4.88 0.85
C MET A 30 12.60 4.03 0.21
N GLU A 31 13.30 3.21 0.99
CA GLU A 31 14.44 2.41 0.52
C GLU A 31 14.09 0.92 0.50
N GLY A 32 13.23 0.53 -0.45
CA GLY A 32 12.76 -0.85 -0.61
C GLY A 32 11.64 -1.28 0.34
N GLY A 33 11.21 -0.39 1.25
CA GLY A 33 10.06 -0.64 2.13
C GLY A 33 8.73 -0.80 1.37
N CYS A 34 8.58 -0.17 0.20
CA CYS A 34 7.37 -0.29 -0.63
C CYS A 34 7.12 -1.73 -1.10
N THR A 35 8.14 -2.43 -1.59
CA THR A 35 8.01 -3.82 -2.05
C THR A 35 7.79 -4.77 -0.88
N LEU A 36 8.44 -4.53 0.26
CA LEU A 36 8.17 -5.26 1.51
C LEU A 36 6.70 -5.11 1.93
N LEU A 37 6.18 -3.87 1.96
CA LEU A 37 4.80 -3.57 2.32
C LEU A 37 3.81 -4.25 1.37
N ALA A 38 3.98 -4.05 0.06
CA ALA A 38 3.08 -4.62 -0.93
C ALA A 38 3.05 -6.17 -0.86
N THR A 39 4.21 -6.79 -0.64
CA THR A 39 4.32 -8.26 -0.48
C THR A 39 3.70 -8.74 0.84
N ALA A 40 3.78 -7.96 1.91
CA ALA A 40 3.13 -8.28 3.19
C ALA A 40 1.61 -8.21 3.07
N LEU A 41 1.09 -7.13 2.46
CA LEU A 41 -0.34 -6.96 2.22
C LEU A 41 -0.89 -8.03 1.27
N GLN A 42 -0.11 -8.46 0.26
CA GLN A 42 -0.53 -9.54 -0.66
C GLN A 42 -0.82 -10.87 0.07
N GLN A 43 -0.15 -11.12 1.21
CA GLN A 43 -0.42 -12.30 2.04
C GLN A 43 -1.72 -12.18 2.84
N LEU A 44 -2.19 -10.95 3.07
CA LEU A 44 -3.38 -10.66 3.87
C LEU A 44 -4.65 -10.50 3.01
N ILE A 45 -4.50 -10.02 1.77
CA ILE A 45 -5.60 -9.68 0.88
C ILE A 45 -5.62 -10.66 -0.31
N PRO A 46 -6.57 -11.62 -0.34
CA PRO A 46 -6.68 -12.58 -1.43
C PRO A 46 -6.90 -11.92 -2.79
N ASN A 47 -6.47 -12.60 -3.86
CA ASN A 47 -6.65 -12.17 -5.27
C ASN A 47 -6.02 -10.80 -5.62
N SER A 48 -5.14 -10.29 -4.77
CA SER A 48 -4.39 -9.06 -5.01
C SER A 48 -3.15 -9.29 -5.87
N GLN A 49 -2.67 -8.23 -6.54
CA GLN A 49 -1.55 -8.29 -7.48
C GLN A 49 -0.54 -7.19 -7.21
N LEU A 50 0.75 -7.49 -7.31
CA LEU A 50 1.79 -6.47 -7.21
C LEU A 50 1.85 -5.67 -8.52
N TYR A 51 1.95 -4.35 -8.39
CA TYR A 51 2.12 -3.42 -9.49
C TYR A 51 3.36 -2.56 -9.25
N SER A 52 4.04 -2.23 -10.34
CA SER A 52 5.12 -1.23 -10.34
C SER A 52 4.58 0.09 -10.88
N VAL A 53 5.05 1.20 -10.32
CA VAL A 53 4.74 2.56 -10.78
C VAL A 53 6.04 3.34 -10.94
N GLY A 54 6.19 4.07 -12.04
CA GLY A 54 7.39 4.89 -12.26
C GLY A 54 7.73 5.09 -13.73
N ARG A 55 9.02 5.15 -14.03
CA ARG A 55 9.58 5.28 -15.39
C ARG A 55 9.76 3.90 -16.03
N LEU A 56 8.68 3.13 -16.14
CA LEU A 56 8.76 1.73 -16.57
C LEU A 56 9.23 1.59 -18.03
N GLY A 57 8.93 2.57 -18.90
CA GLY A 57 9.45 2.62 -20.26
C GLY A 57 10.97 2.81 -20.35
N GLU A 58 11.61 3.22 -19.25
CA GLU A 58 13.07 3.30 -19.08
C GLU A 58 13.63 2.11 -18.30
N GLY A 59 12.79 1.14 -17.91
CA GLY A 59 13.17 0.00 -17.08
C GLY A 59 13.43 0.38 -15.62
N ILE A 60 12.77 1.41 -15.08
CA ILE A 60 12.96 1.87 -13.70
C ILE A 60 11.63 1.74 -12.93
N PRO A 61 11.49 0.72 -12.07
CA PRO A 61 10.35 0.59 -11.16
C PRO A 61 10.56 1.46 -9.92
N ASP A 62 10.16 2.73 -9.98
CA ASP A 62 10.38 3.68 -8.88
C ASP A 62 9.61 3.31 -7.59
N HIS A 63 8.49 2.58 -7.72
CA HIS A 63 7.66 2.16 -6.58
C HIS A 63 6.93 0.84 -6.84
N THR A 64 6.66 0.09 -5.77
CA THR A 64 5.81 -1.12 -5.79
C THR A 64 4.60 -0.91 -4.89
N VAL A 65 3.42 -1.23 -5.41
CA VAL A 65 2.12 -1.10 -4.72
C VAL A 65 1.33 -2.41 -4.83
N LEU A 66 0.34 -2.57 -3.96
CA LEU A 66 -0.61 -3.68 -4.08
C LEU A 66 -1.88 -3.24 -4.79
N CYS A 67 -2.24 -3.90 -5.89
CA CYS A 67 -3.52 -3.73 -6.57
C CYS A 67 -4.57 -4.71 -5.98
N VAL A 68 -5.75 -4.19 -5.70
CA VAL A 68 -6.92 -4.91 -5.20
C VAL A 68 -8.14 -4.56 -6.05
N ASP A 69 -9.02 -5.52 -6.27
CA ASP A 69 -10.32 -5.29 -6.92
C ASP A 69 -11.36 -4.97 -5.85
N ILE A 70 -12.02 -3.82 -5.98
CA ILE A 70 -13.09 -3.40 -5.08
C ILE A 70 -14.29 -3.08 -5.96
N GLU A 71 -15.31 -3.94 -5.89
CA GLU A 71 -16.54 -3.82 -6.68
C GLU A 71 -16.29 -3.76 -8.21
N GLY A 72 -15.25 -4.46 -8.68
CA GLY A 72 -14.86 -4.49 -10.10
C GLY A 72 -13.94 -3.34 -10.55
N GLU A 73 -13.51 -2.48 -9.63
CA GLU A 73 -12.61 -1.36 -9.90
C GLU A 73 -11.24 -1.57 -9.23
N PRO A 74 -10.13 -1.26 -9.93
CA PRO A 74 -8.79 -1.44 -9.38
C PRO A 74 -8.40 -0.29 -8.45
N TYR A 75 -8.05 -0.63 -7.22
CA TYR A 75 -7.45 0.26 -6.23
C TYR A 75 -6.03 -0.18 -5.88
N TYR A 76 -5.21 0.77 -5.46
CA TYR A 76 -3.79 0.58 -5.20
C TYR A 76 -3.49 0.99 -3.76
N ILE A 77 -2.80 0.12 -3.03
CA ILE A 77 -2.43 0.33 -1.64
C ILE A 77 -0.92 0.56 -1.55
N ASP A 78 -0.54 1.67 -0.91
CA ASP A 78 0.83 1.96 -0.49
C ASP A 78 0.88 2.40 0.98
N TYR A 79 1.98 3.03 1.40
CA TYR A 79 2.14 3.54 2.77
C TYR A 79 1.04 4.53 3.18
N ASP A 80 0.58 5.39 2.26
CA ASP A 80 -0.45 6.39 2.54
C ASP A 80 -1.86 5.78 2.54
N GLY A 81 -1.98 4.50 2.20
CA GLY A 81 -3.24 3.77 2.16
C GLY A 81 -3.79 3.59 0.76
N LEU A 82 -5.11 3.72 0.61
CA LEU A 82 -5.85 3.37 -0.61
C LEU A 82 -5.88 4.52 -1.64
N HIS A 83 -5.60 4.21 -2.90
CA HIS A 83 -5.59 5.15 -4.03
C HIS A 83 -6.28 4.58 -5.26
N THR A 84 -6.92 5.43 -6.04
CA THR A 84 -7.21 5.13 -7.45
C THR A 84 -5.91 5.13 -8.28
N GLY A 85 -5.96 4.53 -9.47
CA GLY A 85 -4.80 4.58 -10.37
C GLY A 85 -4.43 6.00 -10.83
N TYR A 86 -5.39 6.94 -10.84
CA TYR A 86 -5.12 8.35 -11.12
C TYR A 86 -4.37 9.02 -9.96
N GLU A 87 -4.84 8.83 -8.73
CA GLU A 87 -4.22 9.39 -7.52
C GLU A 87 -2.80 8.86 -7.32
N MET A 88 -2.59 7.55 -7.51
CA MET A 88 -1.27 6.93 -7.44
C MET A 88 -0.29 7.58 -8.43
N ARG A 89 -0.66 7.74 -9.70
CA ARG A 89 0.20 8.40 -10.69
C ARG A 89 0.43 9.88 -10.37
N LEU A 90 -0.59 10.58 -9.86
CA LEU A 90 -0.46 11.97 -9.46
C LEU A 90 0.50 12.14 -8.28
N LYS A 91 0.42 11.24 -7.28
CA LYS A 91 1.33 11.17 -6.14
C LYS A 91 2.77 10.97 -6.61
N VAL A 92 3.02 9.91 -7.40
CA VAL A 92 4.35 9.59 -7.95
C VAL A 92 4.90 10.76 -8.78
N ASN A 93 4.05 11.43 -9.57
CA ASN A 93 4.45 12.60 -10.33
C ASN A 93 4.87 13.77 -9.43
N HIS A 94 4.14 14.02 -8.35
CA HIS A 94 4.37 15.16 -7.46
C HIS A 94 5.56 14.93 -6.51
N GLU A 95 5.59 13.79 -5.84
CA GLU A 95 6.59 13.51 -4.80
C GLU A 95 7.98 13.25 -5.36
N TRP A 96 8.06 12.57 -6.52
CA TRP A 96 9.35 12.17 -7.11
C TRP A 96 9.66 12.92 -8.40
N ASN A 97 8.84 13.90 -8.78
CA ASN A 97 9.02 14.72 -9.98
C ASN A 97 9.17 13.88 -11.27
N ILE A 98 8.50 12.73 -11.32
CA ILE A 98 8.49 11.83 -12.49
C ILE A 98 7.42 12.28 -13.47
N LYS A 99 7.80 12.65 -14.69
CA LYS A 99 6.83 13.05 -15.71
C LYS A 99 6.09 11.82 -16.25
N ASN A 100 4.76 11.87 -16.24
CA ASN A 100 3.87 10.84 -16.80
C ASN A 100 4.22 9.41 -16.32
N PRO A 101 4.22 9.13 -15.01
CA PRO A 101 4.54 7.80 -14.51
C PRO A 101 3.54 6.77 -15.08
N THR A 102 4.05 5.63 -15.50
CA THR A 102 3.23 4.49 -15.94
C THR A 102 3.09 3.48 -14.81
N MET A 103 2.10 2.61 -14.94
CA MET A 103 1.77 1.60 -13.94
C MET A 103 1.42 0.29 -14.63
N GLU A 104 2.10 -0.77 -14.27
CA GLU A 104 2.01 -2.09 -14.90
C GLU A 104 2.16 -3.19 -13.83
N LEU A 105 1.77 -4.42 -14.16
CA LEU A 105 2.03 -5.57 -13.30
C LEU A 105 3.53 -5.64 -12.98
N ALA A 106 3.84 -5.92 -11.72
CA ALA A 106 5.24 -5.97 -11.29
C ALA A 106 6.01 -7.06 -12.04
N ASP A 107 7.06 -6.65 -12.76
CA ASP A 107 8.03 -7.58 -13.34
C ASP A 107 9.05 -7.96 -12.26
N GLN A 108 8.97 -9.21 -11.79
CA GLN A 108 9.86 -9.75 -10.77
C GLN A 108 11.33 -9.66 -11.16
N THR A 109 11.67 -9.91 -12.43
CA THR A 109 13.05 -9.84 -12.92
C THR A 109 13.57 -8.42 -12.82
N LEU A 110 12.71 -7.44 -13.13
CA LEU A 110 13.05 -6.03 -13.04
C LEU A 110 13.25 -5.62 -11.58
N LEU A 111 12.32 -5.97 -10.68
CA LEU A 111 12.43 -5.69 -9.25
C LEU A 111 13.69 -6.30 -8.64
N ASP A 112 14.00 -7.55 -8.97
CA ASP A 112 15.21 -8.24 -8.52
C ASP A 112 16.48 -7.52 -9.02
N SER A 113 16.50 -7.08 -10.29
CA SER A 113 17.66 -6.38 -10.86
C SER A 113 17.95 -5.03 -10.22
N HIS A 114 16.94 -4.41 -9.59
CA HIS A 114 17.06 -3.17 -8.81
C HIS A 114 17.19 -3.40 -7.30
N GLY A 115 17.30 -4.66 -6.84
CA GLY A 115 17.45 -5.01 -5.43
C GLY A 115 16.21 -4.72 -4.57
N MET A 116 15.03 -4.58 -5.18
CA MET A 116 13.81 -4.21 -4.45
C MET A 116 13.21 -5.38 -3.66
N THR A 117 13.66 -6.61 -3.91
CA THR A 117 13.06 -7.84 -3.39
C THR A 117 13.86 -8.48 -2.25
N ASP A 118 15.02 -7.90 -1.92
CA ASP A 118 15.92 -8.37 -0.86
C ASP A 118 15.21 -8.54 0.49
N TYR A 119 14.16 -7.73 0.72
CA TYR A 119 13.44 -7.65 1.99
C TYR A 119 12.13 -8.43 2.01
N CYS A 120 11.71 -9.04 0.91
CA CYS A 120 10.46 -9.82 0.86
C CYS A 120 10.45 -11.01 1.84
N ARG A 121 11.62 -11.45 2.33
CA ARG A 121 11.74 -12.46 3.39
C ARG A 121 11.13 -12.02 4.73
N SER A 122 11.10 -10.71 4.99
CA SER A 122 10.48 -10.12 6.18
C SER A 122 8.98 -9.87 6.01
N ALA A 123 8.43 -10.03 4.80
CA ALA A 123 7.02 -9.77 4.51
C ALA A 123 6.06 -10.59 5.40
N PRO A 124 6.29 -11.89 5.70
CA PRO A 124 5.43 -12.61 6.63
C PRO A 124 5.45 -12.07 8.06
N ALA A 125 6.57 -11.48 8.51
CA ALA A 125 6.65 -10.85 9.83
C ALA A 125 5.87 -9.53 9.84
N LEU A 126 6.01 -8.71 8.80
CA LEU A 126 5.24 -7.47 8.65
C LEU A 126 3.73 -7.76 8.53
N ALA A 127 3.34 -8.77 7.75
CA ALA A 127 1.94 -9.19 7.62
C ALA A 127 1.31 -9.56 8.97
N LYS A 128 2.06 -10.23 9.86
CA LYS A 128 1.61 -10.52 11.22
C LYS A 128 1.42 -9.26 12.06
N ILE A 129 2.31 -8.28 11.96
CA ILE A 129 2.20 -6.99 12.66
C ILE A 129 0.94 -6.25 12.19
N ILE A 130 0.77 -6.11 10.87
CA ILE A 130 -0.38 -5.46 10.25
C ILE A 130 -1.67 -6.17 10.70
N SER A 131 -1.75 -7.49 10.56
CA SER A 131 -2.94 -8.26 10.92
C SER A 131 -3.25 -8.19 12.43
N ALA A 132 -2.24 -8.12 13.30
CA ALA A 132 -2.46 -8.02 14.74
C ALA A 132 -3.00 -6.64 15.18
N GLN A 133 -2.65 -5.57 14.46
CA GLN A 133 -3.07 -4.21 14.80
C GLN A 133 -4.38 -3.82 14.11
N ILE A 134 -4.49 -4.14 12.83
CA ILE A 134 -5.63 -3.75 12.00
C ILE A 134 -6.73 -4.81 12.13
N GLY A 135 -6.38 -6.10 12.12
CA GLY A 135 -7.34 -7.20 11.97
C GLY A 135 -7.48 -7.63 10.51
N PRO A 136 -8.59 -8.30 10.14
CA PRO A 136 -8.88 -8.67 8.75
C PRO A 136 -8.96 -7.45 7.84
N ILE A 137 -8.48 -7.60 6.61
CA ILE A 137 -8.58 -6.60 5.53
C ILE A 137 -9.44 -7.22 4.42
N ASP A 138 -10.74 -6.97 4.49
CA ASP A 138 -11.73 -7.45 3.53
C ASP A 138 -12.31 -6.29 2.69
N SER A 139 -13.26 -6.61 1.80
CA SER A 139 -13.90 -5.63 0.92
C SER A 139 -14.68 -4.55 1.67
N GLU A 140 -15.21 -4.84 2.86
CA GLU A 140 -15.90 -3.84 3.67
C GLU A 140 -14.91 -2.81 4.20
N ARG A 141 -13.74 -3.29 4.68
CA ARG A 141 -12.70 -2.40 5.19
C ARG A 141 -11.98 -1.59 4.12
N LEU A 142 -12.00 -2.03 2.87
CA LEU A 142 -11.42 -1.29 1.76
C LEU A 142 -12.48 -0.44 1.01
N SER A 143 -13.74 -0.46 1.45
CA SER A 143 -14.84 0.18 0.73
C SER A 143 -14.64 1.70 0.58
N PRO A 144 -14.54 2.24 -0.65
CA PRO A 144 -14.40 3.69 -0.88
C PRO A 144 -15.64 4.48 -0.43
N ALA A 145 -16.78 3.80 -0.28
CA ALA A 145 -18.05 4.38 0.14
C ALA A 145 -18.16 4.53 1.67
N TRP A 146 -17.04 4.49 2.39
CA TRP A 146 -17.01 4.62 3.84
C TRP A 146 -17.74 5.90 4.28
N SER A 147 -18.94 5.74 4.87
CA SER A 147 -19.72 6.83 5.43
C SER A 147 -19.37 7.00 6.91
N GLU A 148 -19.11 8.24 7.34
CA GLU A 148 -19.05 8.62 8.76
C GLU A 148 -20.42 8.50 9.48
N GLU A 149 -21.34 7.70 8.96
CA GLU A 149 -22.61 7.45 9.63
C GLU A 149 -22.38 6.38 10.70
N HIS A 150 -21.99 6.77 11.91
CA HIS A 150 -22.46 6.21 13.18
C HIS A 150 -21.75 6.86 14.38
N THR A 151 -22.05 8.14 14.66
CA THR A 151 -21.99 8.63 16.05
C THR A 151 -23.13 9.60 16.36
N GLU A 152 -24.37 9.21 16.09
CA GLU A 152 -25.49 9.77 16.87
C GLU A 152 -25.53 9.04 18.22
N THR A 153 -24.76 9.53 19.18
CA THR A 153 -25.01 9.24 20.59
C THR A 153 -26.41 9.74 20.94
N HIS A 154 -27.35 8.81 21.08
CA HIS A 154 -28.58 9.07 21.83
C HIS A 154 -28.19 9.53 23.24
N ALA A 155 -28.29 10.84 23.48
CA ALA A 155 -28.32 11.37 24.82
C ALA A 155 -29.58 10.82 25.52
N PRO A 156 -29.46 10.14 26.67
CA PRO A 156 -30.64 9.72 27.43
C PRO A 156 -31.39 10.97 27.91
N SER A 157 -32.71 10.91 27.76
CA SER A 157 -33.69 11.95 28.11
C SER A 157 -33.75 12.23 29.61
#